data_AF-A0A946PN56-F1
#
_entry.id   AF-A0A946PN56-F1
#
_cell.length_a   1.000
_cell.length_b   1.000
_cell.length_c   1.000
_cell.angle_alpha   90.00
_cell.angle_beta   90.00
_cell.angle_gamma   90.00
#
_symmetry.space_group_name_H-M   'P 1'
#
loop_
_entity.id
_entity.type
_entity.pdbx_description
1 polymer ?
#
loop_
_entity_poly.entity_id
_entity_poly.type
_entity_poly.pdbx_seq_one_letter_code
_entity_poly.pdbx_strand_id
1 'polypeptide(L)'
;ASGVKFDLRTQTDFLPYDKFEYEIPVGENGDCYDRWYVRLLEMRESAKIILQAIDSMPSGPLQTKVPKVIKVPKGRSYVRTENPKGEMGYYVISEGGLGPYRLKIRTPSFSNISILPVLLEGQLLPDLIAIMGSLDFVLGDVDR
;
A
#
# COMPACT_ATOMS: atom_id res chain seq x y z
N ALA A 1 3.68 10.25 7.72
CA ALA A 1 3.09 11.36 8.50
C ALA A 1 3.79 11.64 9.84
N SER A 2 4.59 10.72 10.40
CA SER A 2 5.24 10.90 11.72
C SER A 2 6.78 10.90 11.65
N GLY A 3 7.34 11.62 10.68
CA GLY A 3 8.80 11.80 10.52
C GLY A 3 9.55 10.66 9.83
N VAL A 4 8.88 9.55 9.48
CA VAL A 4 9.51 8.40 8.85
C VAL A 4 9.43 8.49 7.33
N LYS A 5 10.58 8.67 6.67
CA LYS A 5 10.70 8.63 5.20
C LYS A 5 10.80 7.18 4.71
N PHE A 6 9.67 6.50 4.64
CA PHE A 6 9.58 5.10 4.23
C PHE A 6 8.49 4.90 3.17
N ASP A 7 8.84 4.23 2.08
CA ASP A 7 7.95 3.92 0.96
C ASP A 7 8.47 2.67 0.21
N LEU A 8 7.64 1.62 0.06
CA LEU A 8 8.08 0.38 -0.59
C LEU A 8 8.40 0.54 -2.08
N ARG A 9 7.88 1.58 -2.75
CA ARG A 9 8.12 1.82 -4.19
C ARG A 9 9.59 2.15 -4.48
N THR A 10 10.32 2.67 -3.48
CA THR A 10 11.77 2.95 -3.61
C THR A 10 12.66 1.78 -3.17
N GLN A 11 12.09 0.77 -2.49
CA GLN A 11 12.84 -0.34 -1.91
C GLN A 11 12.66 -1.66 -2.66
N THR A 12 11.69 -1.73 -3.59
CA THR A 12 11.37 -2.97 -4.30
C THR A 12 11.57 -2.81 -5.80
N ASP A 13 12.40 -3.68 -6.37
CA ASP A 13 12.76 -3.64 -7.80
C ASP A 13 11.71 -4.28 -8.72
N PHE A 14 10.53 -4.62 -8.21
CA PHE A 14 9.53 -5.38 -8.97
C PHE A 14 8.77 -4.51 -9.99
N LEU A 15 8.65 -3.20 -9.73
CA LEU A 15 7.97 -2.24 -10.61
C LEU A 15 8.94 -1.11 -10.96
N PRO A 16 8.80 -0.49 -12.15
CA PRO A 16 9.75 0.49 -12.67
C PRO A 16 9.57 1.88 -12.02
N TYR A 17 9.37 1.95 -10.71
CA TYR A 17 9.24 3.22 -9.98
C TYR A 17 10.56 4.00 -9.93
N ASP A 18 11.69 3.31 -10.06
CA ASP A 18 13.04 3.86 -10.20
C ASP A 18 13.22 4.77 -11.42
N LYS A 19 12.35 4.65 -12.43
CA LYS A 19 12.40 5.43 -13.66
C LYS A 19 11.66 6.77 -13.59
N PHE A 20 10.94 7.03 -12.51
CA PHE A 20 10.13 8.23 -12.36
C PHE A 20 10.73 9.15 -11.30
N GLU A 21 10.63 10.45 -11.52
CA GLU A 21 11.03 11.48 -10.57
C GLU A 21 9.83 11.89 -9.71
N TYR A 22 9.89 11.59 -8.42
CA TYR A 22 8.87 11.98 -7.45
C TYR A 22 9.46 12.09 -6.05
N GLU A 23 8.73 12.79 -5.18
CA GLU A 23 9.13 12.95 -3.78
C GLU A 23 8.27 12.10 -2.85
N ILE A 24 8.85 11.68 -1.73
CA ILE A 24 8.11 11.01 -0.66
C ILE A 24 7.74 12.07 0.39
N PRO A 25 6.47 12.49 0.48
CA PRO A 25 6.05 13.46 1.47
C PRO A 25 6.12 12.88 2.89
N VAL A 26 6.63 13.68 3.82
CA VAL A 26 6.78 13.32 5.24
C VAL A 26 6.16 14.44 6.08
N GLY A 27 5.34 14.06 7.06
CA GLY A 27 4.85 14.97 8.11
C GLY A 27 5.75 14.89 9.33
N GLU A 28 5.76 15.91 10.19
CA GLU A 28 6.71 16.03 11.29
C GLU A 28 6.06 15.76 12.66
N ASN A 29 4.83 16.20 12.86
CA ASN A 29 4.11 16.16 14.14
C ASN A 29 3.35 14.84 14.35
N GLY A 30 2.94 14.18 13.26
CA GLY A 30 2.22 12.91 13.34
C GLY A 30 0.76 13.02 13.77
N ASP A 31 0.18 14.21 13.70
CA ASP A 31 -1.22 14.47 14.01
C ASP A 31 -2.17 14.15 12.83
N CYS A 32 -3.46 14.40 13.02
CA CYS A 32 -4.47 14.17 11.97
C CYS A 32 -4.24 15.09 10.75
N TYR A 33 -3.74 16.30 10.97
CA TYR A 33 -3.50 17.27 9.91
C TYR A 33 -2.35 16.82 9.01
N ASP A 34 -1.23 16.39 9.59
CA ASP A 34 -0.09 15.84 8.86
C ASP A 34 -0.48 14.60 8.06
N ARG A 35 -1.34 13.72 8.63
CA ARG A 35 -1.88 12.58 7.88
C ARG A 35 -2.65 13.03 6.65
N TRP A 36 -3.59 13.97 6.82
CA TRP A 36 -4.35 14.53 5.70
C TRP A 36 -3.46 15.21 4.65
N TYR A 37 -2.51 16.04 5.10
CA TYR A 37 -1.64 16.82 4.23
C TYR A 37 -0.70 15.93 3.43
N VAL A 38 -0.10 14.91 4.06
CA VAL A 38 0.71 13.90 3.36
C VAL A 38 -0.09 13.20 2.26
N ARG A 39 -1.35 12.79 2.53
CA ARG A 39 -2.20 12.18 1.48
C ARG A 39 -2.47 13.14 0.33
N LEU A 40 -2.66 14.42 0.61
CA LEU A 40 -2.83 15.44 -0.42
C LEU A 40 -1.58 15.57 -1.30
N LEU A 41 -0.39 15.57 -0.69
CA LEU A 41 0.87 15.57 -1.43
C LEU A 41 1.08 14.28 -2.22
N GLU A 42 0.77 13.11 -1.66
CA GLU A 42 0.85 11.82 -2.37
C GLU A 42 -0.04 11.81 -3.62
N MET A 43 -1.23 12.42 -3.58
CA MET A 43 -2.09 12.56 -4.76
C MET A 43 -1.42 13.41 -5.86
N ARG A 44 -0.70 14.48 -5.47
CA ARG A 44 0.04 15.32 -6.42
C ARG A 44 1.23 14.57 -7.03
N GLU A 45 2.00 13.86 -6.21
CA GLU A 45 3.13 13.05 -6.68
C GLU A 45 2.65 11.89 -7.56
N SER A 46 1.50 11.29 -7.24
CA SER A 46 0.88 10.27 -8.09
C SER A 46 0.52 10.82 -9.48
N ALA A 47 -0.02 12.04 -9.55
CA ALA A 47 -0.30 12.69 -10.82
C ALA A 47 0.99 12.96 -11.63
N LYS A 48 2.09 13.37 -10.98
CA LYS A 48 3.40 13.54 -11.63
C LYS A 48 3.90 12.23 -12.24
N ILE A 49 3.82 11.13 -11.49
CA ILE A 49 4.22 9.80 -11.97
C ILE A 49 3.38 9.40 -13.19
N ILE A 50 2.05 9.63 -13.16
CA ILE A 50 1.16 9.32 -14.29
C ILE A 50 1.55 10.11 -15.54
N LEU A 51 1.84 11.41 -15.42
CA LEU A 51 2.24 12.24 -16.56
C LEU A 51 3.56 11.75 -17.17
N GLN A 52 4.56 11.46 -16.34
CA GLN A 52 5.84 10.89 -16.81
C GLN A 52 5.66 9.51 -17.47
N ALA A 53 4.77 8.67 -16.94
CA ALA A 53 4.48 7.35 -17.49
C ALA A 53 3.78 7.41 -18.87
N ILE A 54 2.97 8.44 -19.11
CA ILE A 54 2.35 8.67 -20.42
C ILE A 54 3.42 9.04 -21.46
N ASP A 55 4.34 9.94 -21.11
CA ASP A 55 5.39 10.40 -22.03
C ASP A 55 6.45 9.34 -22.33
N SER A 56 6.69 8.42 -21.38
CA SER A 56 7.70 7.36 -21.48
C SER A 56 7.15 5.99 -21.86
N MET A 57 5.87 5.91 -22.28
CA MET A 57 5.20 4.63 -22.51
C MET A 57 5.80 3.89 -23.72
N PRO A 58 6.39 2.70 -23.52
CA PRO A 58 6.94 1.92 -24.64
C PRO A 58 5.80 1.33 -25.48
N SER A 59 5.99 1.31 -26.80
CA SER A 59 5.12 0.55 -27.70
C SER A 59 5.40 -0.96 -27.57
N GLY A 60 4.37 -1.79 -27.65
CA GLY A 60 4.53 -3.24 -27.56
C GLY A 60 3.20 -3.97 -27.34
N PRO A 61 3.24 -5.32 -27.34
CA PRO A 61 2.06 -6.11 -27.01
C PRO A 61 1.67 -5.93 -25.53
N LEU A 62 0.39 -5.59 -25.30
CA LEU A 62 -0.14 -5.39 -23.94
C LEU A 62 -0.18 -6.67 -23.09
N GLN A 63 -0.27 -7.83 -23.73
CA GLN A 63 -0.31 -9.12 -23.07
C GLN A 63 0.71 -10.06 -23.71
N THR A 64 1.50 -10.72 -22.87
CA THR A 64 2.32 -11.85 -23.29
C THR A 64 1.45 -13.09 -23.48
N LYS A 65 1.92 -14.07 -24.26
CA LYS A 65 1.22 -15.35 -24.42
C LYS A 65 1.37 -16.17 -23.13
N VAL A 66 0.39 -16.05 -22.24
CA VAL A 66 0.35 -16.84 -21.00
C VAL A 66 -0.47 -18.12 -21.23
N PRO A 67 -0.03 -19.29 -20.72
CA PRO A 67 -0.85 -20.49 -20.73
C PRO A 67 -2.18 -20.28 -19.99
N LYS A 68 -3.27 -20.90 -20.47
CA LYS A 68 -4.60 -20.83 -19.84
C LYS A 68 -4.60 -21.37 -18.41
N VAL A 69 -3.70 -22.30 -18.09
CA VAL A 69 -3.51 -22.87 -16.76
C VAL A 69 -2.08 -22.62 -16.31
N ILE A 70 -1.92 -21.81 -15.27
CA ILE A 70 -0.62 -21.53 -14.65
C ILE A 70 -0.40 -22.60 -13.57
N LYS A 71 0.56 -23.49 -13.80
CA LYS A 71 1.03 -24.42 -12.77
C LYS A 71 2.05 -23.70 -11.89
N VAL A 72 1.66 -23.39 -10.66
CA VAL A 72 2.55 -22.74 -9.68
C VAL A 72 3.42 -23.83 -9.03
N PRO A 73 4.76 -23.67 -8.99
CA PRO A 73 5.63 -24.65 -8.34
C PRO A 73 5.34 -24.77 -6.84
N LYS A 74 5.78 -25.87 -6.22
CA LYS A 74 5.74 -26.02 -4.77
C LYS A 74 6.64 -24.97 -4.12
N GLY A 75 6.14 -24.26 -3.12
CA GLY A 75 6.91 -23.24 -2.44
C GLY A 75 6.08 -22.26 -1.64
N ARG A 76 6.77 -21.28 -1.05
CA ARG A 76 6.20 -20.20 -0.25
C ARG A 76 6.76 -18.88 -0.75
N SER A 77 5.92 -17.86 -0.82
CA SER A 77 6.34 -16.51 -1.19
C SER A 77 5.57 -15.47 -0.39
N TYR A 78 6.25 -14.38 -0.03
CA TYR A 78 5.64 -13.18 0.51
C TYR A 78 5.96 -12.02 -0.41
N VAL A 79 4.91 -11.46 -1.03
CA VAL A 79 5.05 -10.29 -1.91
C VAL A 79 4.38 -9.11 -1.23
N ARG A 80 5.05 -7.96 -1.28
CA ARG A 80 4.59 -6.70 -0.70
C ARG A 80 4.48 -5.64 -1.77
N THR A 81 3.48 -4.77 -1.63
CA THR A 81 3.26 -3.61 -2.49
C THR A 81 2.83 -2.42 -1.65
N GLU A 82 3.23 -1.22 -2.04
CA GLU A 82 2.71 0.01 -1.44
C GLU A 82 1.29 0.26 -1.96
N ASN A 83 0.29 0.06 -1.10
CA ASN A 83 -1.09 0.47 -1.37
C ASN A 83 -1.27 1.92 -0.88
N PRO A 84 -2.24 2.70 -1.39
CA PRO A 84 -2.55 4.03 -0.84
C PRO A 84 -2.71 4.09 0.69
N LYS A 85 -3.05 2.97 1.34
CA LYS A 85 -3.22 2.87 2.80
C LYS A 85 -1.96 2.43 3.56
N GLY A 86 -0.90 2.03 2.87
CA GLY A 86 0.34 1.48 3.41
C GLY A 86 0.69 0.12 2.78
N GLU A 87 1.58 -0.64 3.43
CA GLU A 87 2.03 -1.94 2.92
C GLU A 87 0.88 -2.98 2.88
N MET A 88 0.57 -3.45 1.67
CA MET A 88 -0.27 -4.62 1.40
C MET A 88 0.63 -5.82 1.10
N GLY A 89 0.37 -6.95 1.76
CA GLY A 89 1.17 -8.16 1.64
C GLY A 89 0.35 -9.39 1.30
N TYR A 90 0.89 -10.26 0.45
CA TYR A 90 0.32 -11.57 0.12
C TYR A 90 1.32 -12.66 0.47
N TYR A 91 0.98 -13.48 1.46
CA TYR A 91 1.70 -14.68 1.81
C TYR A 91 1.01 -15.89 1.19
N VAL A 92 1.68 -16.52 0.23
CA VAL A 92 1.14 -17.62 -0.57
C VAL A 92 1.97 -18.87 -0.33
N ILE A 93 1.29 -20.00 -0.10
CA ILE A 93 1.87 -21.34 -0.08
C ILE A 93 1.24 -22.15 -1.21
N SER A 94 2.06 -22.75 -2.06
CA SER A 94 1.64 -23.63 -3.15
C SER A 94 2.17 -25.05 -2.93
N GLU A 95 1.31 -26.04 -3.13
CA GLU A 95 1.65 -27.46 -3.16
C GLU A 95 1.65 -28.03 -4.59
N GLY A 96 1.79 -27.18 -5.62
CA GLY A 96 1.88 -27.63 -7.02
C GLY A 96 0.53 -27.92 -7.68
N GLY A 97 -0.59 -27.59 -7.02
CA GLY A 97 -1.94 -27.73 -7.53
C GLY A 97 -2.42 -26.54 -8.36
N LEU A 98 -3.72 -26.53 -8.70
CA LEU A 98 -4.36 -25.44 -9.43
C LEU A 98 -4.67 -24.20 -8.57
N GLY A 99 -4.65 -24.34 -7.25
CA GLY A 99 -4.94 -23.28 -6.30
C GLY A 99 -3.89 -23.18 -5.20
N PRO A 100 -3.83 -22.05 -4.48
CA PRO A 100 -2.95 -21.91 -3.34
C PRO A 100 -3.38 -22.86 -2.22
N TYR A 101 -2.42 -23.53 -1.59
CA TYR A 101 -2.67 -24.30 -0.36
C TYR A 101 -3.05 -23.37 0.79
N ARG A 102 -2.37 -22.21 0.88
CA ARG A 102 -2.71 -21.15 1.82
C ARG A 102 -2.47 -19.79 1.19
N LEU A 103 -3.39 -18.88 1.43
CA LEU A 103 -3.28 -17.46 1.11
C LEU A 103 -3.57 -16.68 2.39
N LYS A 104 -2.57 -15.97 2.93
CA LYS A 104 -2.80 -14.97 3.98
C LYS A 104 -2.53 -13.60 3.40
N ILE A 105 -3.54 -12.74 3.51
CA ILE A 105 -3.47 -11.35 3.12
C ILE A 105 -3.12 -10.54 4.38
N ARG A 106 -2.09 -9.70 4.28
CA ARG A 106 -1.76 -8.68 5.27
C ARG A 106 -2.25 -7.36 4.70
N THR A 107 -3.33 -6.82 5.27
CA THR A 107 -3.84 -5.51 4.88
C THR A 107 -3.23 -4.41 5.73
N PRO A 108 -3.04 -3.20 5.18
CA PRO A 108 -2.55 -2.07 5.96
C PRO A 108 -3.58 -1.61 6.99
N SER A 109 -4.88 -1.65 6.66
CA SER A 109 -5.96 -1.18 7.54
C SER A 109 -6.00 -1.91 8.88
N PHE A 110 -5.72 -3.22 8.92
CA PHE A 110 -5.67 -3.96 10.18
C PHE A 110 -4.58 -3.45 11.12
N SER A 111 -3.38 -3.15 10.59
CA SER A 111 -2.29 -2.58 11.37
C SER A 111 -2.53 -1.10 11.73
N ASN A 112 -3.14 -0.33 10.84
CA ASN A 112 -3.38 1.10 11.09
C ASN A 112 -4.44 1.31 12.19
N ILE A 113 -5.48 0.46 12.25
CA ILE A 113 -6.55 0.62 13.24
C ILE A 113 -6.14 0.12 14.63
N SER A 114 -5.14 -0.76 14.75
CA SER A 114 -4.76 -1.34 16.04
C SER A 114 -4.16 -0.32 17.03
N ILE A 115 -3.68 0.83 16.54
CA ILE A 115 -3.16 1.92 17.39
C ILE A 115 -4.26 2.86 17.90
N LEU A 116 -5.51 2.72 17.42
CA LEU A 116 -6.61 3.61 17.77
C LEU A 116 -6.81 3.77 19.29
N PRO A 117 -6.78 2.71 20.14
CA PRO A 117 -6.94 2.89 21.58
C PRO A 117 -5.91 3.85 22.18
N VAL A 118 -4.65 3.77 21.73
CA VAL A 118 -3.56 4.64 22.19
C VAL A 118 -3.78 6.07 21.74
N LEU A 119 -4.25 6.28 20.50
CA LEU A 119 -4.53 7.62 19.98
C LEU A 119 -5.71 8.31 20.66
N LEU A 120 -6.62 7.57 21.27
CA LEU A 120 -7.82 8.10 21.93
C LEU A 120 -7.60 8.44 23.41
N GLU A 121 -6.47 8.05 24.00
CA GLU A 121 -6.16 8.38 25.39
C GLU A 121 -6.07 9.92 25.55
N GLY A 122 -6.89 10.46 26.45
CA GLY A 122 -6.92 11.90 26.76
C GLY A 122 -7.64 12.78 25.73
N GLN A 123 -8.29 12.20 24.72
CA GLN A 123 -9.03 12.94 23.68
C GLN A 123 -10.52 13.12 24.03
N LEU A 124 -11.18 14.09 23.40
CA LEU A 124 -12.62 14.28 23.58
C LEU A 124 -13.41 13.35 22.66
N LEU A 125 -14.66 13.05 23.05
CA LEU A 125 -15.56 12.23 22.22
C LEU A 125 -15.76 12.78 20.79
N PRO A 126 -15.88 14.10 20.56
CA PRO A 126 -15.97 14.65 19.20
C PRO A 126 -14.73 14.38 18.34
N ASP A 127 -13.54 14.26 18.95
CA ASP A 127 -12.27 14.04 18.22
C ASP A 127 -12.15 12.62 17.67
N LEU A 128 -12.93 11.68 18.21
CA LEU A 128 -12.98 10.29 17.78
C LEU A 128 -13.16 10.17 16.26
N ILE A 129 -14.09 10.93 15.69
CA ILE A 129 -14.41 10.86 14.26
C ILE A 129 -13.22 11.35 13.42
N ALA A 130 -12.57 12.43 13.85
CA ALA A 130 -11.40 12.98 13.15
C ALA A 130 -10.20 12.02 13.22
N ILE A 131 -9.94 11.45 14.40
CA ILE A 131 -8.84 10.48 14.62
C ILE A 131 -9.09 9.23 13.79
N MET A 132 -10.27 8.62 13.91
CA MET A 132 -10.64 7.44 13.12
C MET A 132 -10.60 7.69 11.62
N GLY A 133 -11.15 8.82 11.16
CA GLY A 133 -11.15 9.20 9.75
C GLY A 133 -9.74 9.40 9.20
N SER A 134 -8.81 9.94 10.00
CA SER A 134 -7.43 10.18 9.58
C SER A 134 -6.61 8.89 9.37
N LEU A 135 -7.04 7.75 9.90
CA LEU A 135 -6.36 6.45 9.72
C LEU A 135 -6.71 5.76 8.38
N ASP A 136 -7.75 6.24 7.68
CA ASP A 136 -8.14 5.79 6.35
C ASP A 136 -8.31 4.25 6.24
N PHE A 137 -9.00 3.65 7.21
CA PHE A 137 -9.24 2.20 7.26
C PHE A 137 -10.49 1.79 6.48
N VAL A 138 -10.50 0.55 5.98
CA VAL A 138 -11.67 -0.07 5.36
C VAL A 138 -12.03 -1.33 6.13
N LEU A 139 -13.26 -1.42 6.63
CA LEU A 139 -13.68 -2.54 7.48
C LEU A 139 -13.56 -3.91 6.79
N GLY A 140 -13.87 -3.99 5.49
CA GLY A 140 -13.70 -5.22 4.71
C GLY A 140 -12.24 -5.68 4.55
N ASP A 141 -11.28 -4.79 4.79
CA ASP A 141 -9.86 -5.16 4.82
C ASP A 141 -9.41 -5.62 6.20
N VAL A 142 -10.10 -5.23 7.27
CA VAL A 142 -9.78 -5.58 8.65
C VAL A 142 -10.30 -6.98 9.00
N ASP A 143 -11.45 -7.39 8.44
CA ASP A 143 -12.18 -8.61 8.81
C ASP A 143 -11.63 -9.92 8.20
N ARG A 144 -10.41 -9.93 7.63
CA ARG A 144 -9.88 -11.03 6.76
C ARG A 144 -9.00 -12.09 7.43
#